data_AF-A0A0F8V6N8-F1
#
_entry.id   AF-A0A0F8V6N8-F1
#
_cell.length_a   1.000
_cell.length_b   1.000
_cell.length_c   1.000
_cell.angle_alpha   90.00
_cell.angle_beta   90.00
_cell.angle_gamma   90.00
#
_symmetry.space_group_name_H-M   'P 1'
#
loop_
_entity.id
_entity.type
_entity.pdbx_description
1 polymer ?
#
loop_
_entity_poly.entity_id
_entity_poly.type
_entity_poly.pdbx_seq_one_letter_code
_entity_poly.pdbx_strand_id
1 'polypeptide(L)'
;MTEVSQEEFLHKLLEVVSKLSIIAKTQSYRFKKKWDDYLKPLNDNPHVIRNIPLDKEKFLNEIDYRINVLKNVEQAMVDGFYTIKSVLQTLYNQYFDSELFKNDFSEEDQLVLKYCVAKEILGNLIQFNKIDHESVPLKFNIMARNYTLIKIKGQTDTEILENIKKLNITDVSLSDLNKIMEEIKSDGIISIRKKGKNQFYVIRKELILSRKGRIQYSNVLQSLVDFPTLFWRSFYNIRELNVTPDENCTYRDFLAKVLSKSATQGYSPTHYVFVNLIKYYEKIKENPN
;
A
#
# COMPACT_ATOMS: atom_id res chain seq x y z
N MET A 1 6.70 14.99 22.10
CA MET A 1 6.72 15.69 20.79
C MET A 1 7.52 16.95 21.00
N THR A 2 8.39 17.31 20.07
CA THR A 2 9.21 18.53 20.17
C THR A 2 8.36 19.74 19.84
N GLU A 3 8.43 20.76 20.68
CA GLU A 3 7.79 22.05 20.38
C GLU A 3 8.59 22.78 19.29
N VAL A 4 7.89 23.44 18.36
CA VAL A 4 8.51 24.16 17.24
C VAL A 4 7.81 25.47 16.98
N SER A 5 8.58 26.49 16.60
CA SER A 5 8.05 27.75 16.09
C SER A 5 7.41 27.60 14.71
N GLN A 6 6.68 28.63 14.26
CA GLN A 6 6.07 28.64 12.93
C GLN A 6 7.11 28.52 11.81
N GLU A 7 8.28 29.17 11.98
CA GLU A 7 9.39 29.12 11.03
C GLU A 7 10.05 27.72 11.02
N GLU A 8 10.29 27.14 12.19
CA GLU A 8 10.85 25.79 12.31
C GLU A 8 9.90 24.74 11.72
N PHE A 9 8.60 24.88 11.95
CA PHE A 9 7.58 24.04 11.33
C PHE A 9 7.63 24.14 9.80
N LEU A 10 7.71 25.36 9.25
CA LEU A 10 7.77 25.56 7.80
C LEU A 10 9.02 24.89 7.18
N HIS A 11 10.17 24.98 7.84
CA HIS A 11 11.40 24.29 7.40
C HIS A 11 11.26 22.76 7.47
N LYS A 12 10.68 22.23 8.55
CA LYS A 12 10.38 20.78 8.64
C LYS A 12 9.43 20.31 7.56
N LEU A 13 8.41 21.12 7.23
CA LEU A 13 7.50 20.83 6.14
C LEU A 13 8.25 20.78 4.80
N LEU A 14 9.14 21.74 4.54
CA LEU A 14 9.99 21.75 3.36
C LEU A 14 10.86 20.50 3.26
N GLU A 15 11.48 20.07 4.36
CA GLU A 15 12.30 18.85 4.41
C GLU A 15 11.48 17.60 4.02
N VAL A 16 10.28 17.47 4.58
CA VAL A 16 9.38 16.35 4.28
C VAL A 16 8.92 16.40 2.82
N VAL A 17 8.51 17.56 2.32
CA VAL A 17 8.11 17.73 0.91
C VAL A 17 9.28 17.42 -0.04
N SER A 18 10.50 17.84 0.30
CA SER A 18 11.71 17.54 -0.47
C SER A 18 11.99 16.03 -0.49
N LYS A 19 11.87 15.34 0.65
CA LYS A 19 11.97 13.88 0.73
C LYS A 19 10.95 13.20 -0.19
N LEU A 20 9.68 13.61 -0.10
CA LEU A 20 8.60 13.03 -0.91
C LEU A 20 8.82 13.28 -2.40
N SER A 21 9.27 14.48 -2.79
CA SER A 21 9.61 14.78 -4.18
C SER A 21 10.68 13.85 -4.75
N ILE A 22 11.75 13.60 -3.98
CA ILE A 22 12.83 12.68 -4.38
C ILE A 22 12.29 11.25 -4.52
N ILE A 23 11.47 10.79 -3.57
CA ILE A 23 10.87 9.45 -3.61
C ILE A 23 9.98 9.33 -4.83
N ALA A 24 9.05 10.26 -5.06
CA ALA A 24 8.15 10.25 -6.21
C ALA A 24 8.92 10.15 -7.52
N LYS A 25 9.92 11.02 -7.74
CA LYS A 25 10.76 11.00 -8.95
C LYS A 25 11.49 9.67 -9.14
N THR A 26 12.14 9.18 -8.08
CA THR A 26 13.01 7.99 -8.18
C THR A 26 12.19 6.71 -8.33
N GLN A 27 11.13 6.56 -7.53
CA GLN A 27 10.30 5.36 -7.51
C GLN A 27 9.42 5.29 -8.76
N SER A 28 8.88 6.42 -9.24
CA SER A 28 8.13 6.49 -10.50
C SER A 28 8.96 6.01 -11.69
N TYR A 29 10.20 6.50 -11.82
CA TYR A 29 11.11 6.07 -12.87
C TYR A 29 11.45 4.57 -12.79
N ARG A 30 11.83 4.08 -11.60
CA ARG A 30 12.17 2.66 -11.39
C ARG A 30 11.00 1.74 -11.70
N PHE A 31 9.81 2.11 -11.25
CA PHE A 31 8.56 1.41 -11.54
C PHE A 31 8.30 1.34 -13.04
N LYS A 32 8.25 2.50 -13.70
CA LYS A 32 7.91 2.58 -15.13
C LYS A 32 8.92 1.82 -16.00
N LYS A 33 10.21 1.91 -15.68
CA LYS A 33 11.24 1.11 -16.37
C LYS A 33 10.96 -0.39 -16.26
N LYS A 34 10.76 -0.90 -15.04
CA LYS A 34 10.49 -2.34 -14.83
C LYS A 34 9.17 -2.78 -15.40
N TRP A 35 8.18 -1.89 -15.42
CA TRP A 35 6.91 -2.13 -16.08
C TRP A 35 7.09 -2.29 -17.59
N ASP A 36 7.81 -1.34 -18.21
CA ASP A 36 8.05 -1.32 -19.64
C ASP A 36 8.89 -2.50 -20.11
N ASP A 37 9.84 -2.93 -19.29
CA ASP A 37 10.68 -4.10 -19.56
C ASP A 37 9.87 -5.43 -19.61
N TYR A 38 8.73 -5.52 -18.91
CA TYR A 38 8.07 -6.82 -18.69
C TYR A 38 6.53 -6.85 -18.78
N LEU A 39 5.81 -5.93 -18.14
CA LEU A 39 4.34 -5.94 -18.10
C LEU A 39 3.66 -5.09 -19.20
N LYS A 40 4.41 -4.24 -19.90
CA LYS A 40 3.88 -3.40 -21.00
C LYS A 40 3.10 -4.16 -22.08
N PRO A 41 3.47 -5.39 -22.51
CA PRO A 41 2.68 -6.15 -23.48
C PRO A 41 1.27 -6.50 -22.99
N LEU A 42 1.04 -6.52 -21.68
CA LEU A 42 -0.26 -6.83 -21.08
C LEU A 42 -1.05 -5.56 -20.78
N ASN A 43 -0.38 -4.54 -20.25
CA ASN A 43 -0.95 -3.25 -19.94
C ASN A 43 0.06 -2.15 -20.27
N ASP A 44 -0.21 -1.37 -21.31
CA ASP A 44 0.68 -0.35 -21.83
C ASP A 44 0.65 0.96 -21.01
N ASN A 45 -0.45 1.19 -20.28
CA ASN A 45 -0.78 2.44 -19.60
C ASN A 45 -1.04 2.22 -18.09
N PRO A 46 -0.03 1.79 -17.30
CA PRO A 46 -0.19 1.74 -15.85
C PRO A 46 -0.37 3.14 -15.27
N HIS A 47 -1.01 3.23 -14.09
CA HIS A 47 -0.96 4.46 -13.31
C HIS A 47 0.47 4.70 -12.81
N VAL A 48 0.94 5.94 -12.93
CA VAL A 48 2.30 6.35 -12.58
C VAL A 48 2.24 7.53 -11.62
N ILE A 49 3.15 7.56 -10.65
CA ILE A 49 3.25 8.65 -9.68
C ILE A 49 3.77 9.90 -10.39
N ARG A 50 3.02 11.01 -10.28
CA ARG A 50 3.47 12.31 -10.78
C ARG A 50 4.73 12.80 -10.06
N ASN A 51 5.53 13.58 -10.77
CA ASN A 51 6.62 14.32 -10.12
C ASN A 51 6.05 15.43 -9.24
N ILE A 52 6.79 15.78 -8.19
CA ILE A 52 6.47 16.91 -7.31
C ILE A 52 7.55 17.98 -7.54
N PRO A 53 7.32 18.98 -8.41
CA PRO A 53 8.27 20.07 -8.59
C PRO A 53 8.43 20.84 -7.29
N LEU A 54 9.67 21.12 -6.89
CA LEU A 54 9.97 21.84 -5.67
C LEU A 54 11.10 22.84 -5.89
N ASP A 55 10.75 24.12 -5.80
CA ASP A 55 11.65 25.24 -5.58
C ASP A 55 11.62 25.57 -4.08
N LYS A 56 12.75 25.37 -3.41
CA LYS A 56 12.84 25.50 -1.95
C LYS A 56 12.65 26.94 -1.49
N GLU A 57 13.17 27.89 -2.26
CA GLU A 57 13.10 29.32 -1.91
C GLU A 57 11.67 29.82 -2.04
N LYS A 58 11.02 29.52 -3.17
CA LYS A 58 9.60 29.87 -3.36
C LYS A 58 8.69 29.19 -2.36
N PHE A 59 8.99 27.96 -1.95
CA PHE A 59 8.19 27.27 -0.93
C PHE A 59 8.22 27.99 0.43
N LEU A 60 9.36 28.56 0.80
CA LEU A 60 9.50 29.33 2.05
C LEU A 60 8.87 30.72 1.93
N ASN A 61 9.03 31.38 0.79
CA ASN A 61 8.69 32.80 0.65
C ASN A 61 7.31 33.08 0.05
N GLU A 62 6.75 32.16 -0.75
CA GLU A 62 5.50 32.35 -1.50
C GLU A 62 4.42 31.38 -1.03
N ILE A 63 3.40 31.87 -0.30
CA ILE A 63 2.32 31.03 0.24
C ILE A 63 1.51 30.33 -0.85
N ASP A 64 1.29 30.98 -1.99
CA ASP A 64 0.59 30.39 -3.13
C ASP A 64 1.36 29.23 -3.77
N TYR A 65 2.67 29.41 -3.93
CA TYR A 65 3.54 28.34 -4.40
C TYR A 65 3.53 27.15 -3.42
N ARG A 66 3.62 27.43 -2.12
CA ARG A 66 3.53 26.41 -1.07
C ARG A 66 2.24 25.62 -1.14
N ILE A 67 1.08 26.28 -1.23
CA ILE A 67 -0.22 25.63 -1.36
C ILE A 67 -0.25 24.72 -2.60
N ASN A 68 0.25 25.20 -3.75
CA ASN A 68 0.30 24.42 -4.98
C ASN A 68 1.21 23.18 -4.86
N VAL A 69 2.35 23.31 -4.20
CA VAL A 69 3.24 22.16 -3.93
C VAL A 69 2.55 21.14 -3.03
N LEU A 70 1.86 21.57 -1.98
CA LEU A 70 1.12 20.66 -1.09
C LEU A 70 -0.03 19.95 -1.84
N LYS A 71 -0.73 20.63 -2.75
CA LYS A 71 -1.70 20.02 -3.66
C LYS A 71 -1.06 18.95 -4.55
N ASN A 72 0.11 19.22 -5.12
CA ASN A 72 0.86 18.21 -5.89
C ASN A 72 1.29 17.00 -5.05
N VAL A 73 1.69 17.22 -3.79
CA VAL A 73 2.03 16.13 -2.85
C VAL A 73 0.80 15.26 -2.57
N GLU A 74 -0.35 15.86 -2.28
CA GLU A 74 -1.61 15.16 -2.08
C GLU A 74 -2.01 14.32 -3.30
N GLN A 75 -1.93 14.90 -4.50
CA GLN A 75 -2.25 14.17 -5.72
C GLN A 75 -1.26 13.04 -6.02
N ALA A 76 0.03 13.22 -5.72
CA ALA A 76 1.03 12.15 -5.85
C ALA A 76 0.77 10.99 -4.87
N MET A 77 0.15 11.23 -3.71
CA MET A 77 -0.32 10.18 -2.80
C MET A 77 -1.46 9.38 -3.41
N VAL A 78 -2.41 10.07 -4.04
CA VAL A 78 -3.48 9.41 -4.78
C VAL A 78 -2.89 8.56 -5.90
N ASP A 79 -1.94 9.10 -6.67
CA ASP A 79 -1.28 8.33 -7.73
C ASP A 79 -0.57 7.09 -7.20
N GLY A 80 0.16 7.22 -6.10
CA GLY A 80 0.86 6.10 -5.48
C GLY A 80 -0.07 4.96 -5.07
N PHE A 81 -1.29 5.28 -4.61
CA PHE A 81 -2.32 4.28 -4.35
C PHE A 81 -2.77 3.57 -5.63
N TYR A 82 -3.08 4.33 -6.69
CA TYR A 82 -3.52 3.77 -7.97
C TYR A 82 -2.42 3.03 -8.74
N THR A 83 -1.15 3.37 -8.55
CA THR A 83 -0.02 2.61 -9.08
C THR A 83 0.04 1.21 -8.45
N ILE A 84 -0.16 1.09 -7.13
CA ILE A 84 -0.25 -0.22 -6.45
C ILE A 84 -1.45 -1.01 -6.97
N LYS A 85 -2.60 -0.34 -7.13
CA LYS A 85 -3.79 -0.95 -7.73
C LYS A 85 -3.53 -1.47 -9.15
N SER A 86 -2.82 -0.68 -9.98
CA SER A 86 -2.44 -1.08 -11.35
C SER A 86 -1.58 -2.35 -11.36
N VAL A 87 -0.63 -2.48 -10.42
CA VAL A 87 0.17 -3.71 -10.25
C VAL A 87 -0.73 -4.90 -9.95
N LEU A 88 -1.60 -4.79 -8.93
CA LEU A 88 -2.48 -5.90 -8.54
C LEU A 88 -3.45 -6.30 -9.65
N GLN A 89 -4.11 -5.33 -10.28
CA GLN A 89 -5.05 -5.59 -11.36
C GLN A 89 -4.36 -6.22 -12.57
N THR A 90 -3.18 -5.73 -12.95
CA THR A 90 -2.45 -6.31 -14.09
C THR A 90 -1.97 -7.73 -13.76
N LEU A 91 -1.52 -7.98 -12.53
CA LEU A 91 -1.09 -9.31 -12.11
C LEU A 91 -2.26 -10.31 -12.10
N TYR A 92 -3.39 -9.97 -11.46
CA TYR A 92 -4.50 -10.89 -11.25
C TYR A 92 -5.50 -10.98 -12.41
N ASN A 93 -5.68 -9.92 -13.19
CA ASN A 93 -6.68 -9.91 -14.26
C ASN A 93 -6.09 -10.20 -15.65
N GLN A 94 -4.76 -10.16 -15.79
CA GLN A 94 -4.11 -10.31 -17.10
C GLN A 94 -2.94 -11.28 -17.03
N TYR A 95 -1.92 -10.98 -16.22
CA TYR A 95 -0.66 -11.73 -16.23
C TYR A 95 -0.82 -13.19 -15.79
N PHE A 96 -1.50 -13.47 -14.68
CA PHE A 96 -1.61 -14.82 -14.13
C PHE A 96 -2.40 -15.82 -14.98
N ASP A 97 -3.08 -15.35 -16.03
CA ASP A 97 -3.79 -16.18 -17.00
C ASP A 97 -3.18 -16.05 -18.42
N SER A 98 -2.10 -15.29 -18.56
CA SER A 98 -1.42 -15.04 -19.84
C SER A 98 -0.46 -16.16 -20.26
N GLU A 99 -0.18 -16.25 -21.57
CA GLU A 99 0.87 -17.13 -22.10
C GLU A 99 2.27 -16.73 -21.61
N LEU A 100 2.50 -15.43 -21.34
CA LEU A 100 3.77 -14.97 -20.76
C LEU A 100 4.05 -15.69 -19.44
N PHE A 101 3.07 -15.73 -18.54
CA PHE A 101 3.19 -16.41 -17.25
C PHE A 101 3.39 -17.93 -17.38
N LYS A 102 2.67 -18.56 -18.31
CA LYS A 102 2.80 -20.01 -18.57
C LYS A 102 4.18 -20.37 -19.10
N ASN A 103 4.77 -19.51 -19.91
CA ASN A 103 6.12 -19.71 -20.46
C ASN A 103 7.21 -19.44 -19.42
N ASP A 104 6.98 -18.52 -18.49
CA ASP A 104 7.96 -18.16 -17.47
C ASP A 104 8.04 -19.16 -16.31
N PHE A 105 6.94 -19.84 -15.97
CA PHE A 105 6.86 -20.64 -14.74
C PHE A 105 6.26 -22.03 -14.98
N SER A 106 6.76 -23.01 -14.22
CA SER A 106 6.16 -24.35 -14.16
C SER A 106 4.74 -24.30 -13.60
N GLU A 107 3.87 -25.27 -13.93
CA GLU A 107 2.50 -25.31 -13.40
C GLU A 107 2.46 -25.26 -11.86
N GLU A 108 3.44 -25.92 -11.22
CA GLU A 108 3.58 -25.89 -9.77
C GLU A 108 3.88 -24.48 -9.24
N ASP A 109 4.84 -23.79 -9.85
CA ASP A 109 5.23 -22.43 -9.47
C ASP A 109 4.13 -21.42 -9.81
N GLN A 110 3.40 -21.63 -10.91
CA GLN A 110 2.31 -20.77 -11.34
C GLN A 110 1.25 -20.65 -10.24
N LEU A 111 0.81 -21.79 -9.68
CA LEU A 111 -0.17 -21.79 -8.60
C LEU A 111 0.37 -21.11 -7.35
N VAL A 112 1.59 -21.44 -6.93
CA VAL A 112 2.22 -20.88 -5.72
C VAL A 112 2.41 -19.36 -5.85
N LEU A 113 2.77 -18.86 -7.03
CA LEU A 113 3.00 -17.44 -7.28
C LEU A 113 1.77 -16.58 -7.03
N LYS A 114 0.57 -17.04 -7.44
CA LYS A 114 -0.68 -16.30 -7.20
C LYS A 114 -0.91 -16.06 -5.71
N TYR A 115 -0.54 -17.01 -4.84
CA TYR A 115 -0.62 -16.85 -3.38
C TYR A 115 0.54 -16.06 -2.79
N CYS A 116 1.76 -16.27 -3.28
CA CYS A 116 2.95 -15.52 -2.86
C CYS A 116 2.75 -14.02 -3.08
N VAL A 117 2.33 -13.59 -4.27
CA VAL A 117 2.16 -12.17 -4.60
C VAL A 117 1.14 -11.50 -3.69
N ALA A 118 -0.02 -12.13 -3.46
CA ALA A 118 -1.00 -11.60 -2.52
C ALA A 118 -0.44 -11.48 -1.11
N LYS A 119 0.27 -12.51 -0.63
CA LYS A 119 0.91 -12.47 0.69
C LYS A 119 1.94 -11.33 0.79
N GLU A 120 2.80 -11.17 -0.21
CA GLU A 120 3.88 -10.17 -0.19
C GLU A 120 3.38 -8.72 -0.35
N ILE A 121 2.28 -8.51 -1.08
CA ILE A 121 1.69 -7.17 -1.22
C ILE A 121 0.64 -6.93 -0.13
N LEU A 122 -0.47 -7.68 -0.15
CA LEU A 122 -1.63 -7.43 0.70
C LEU A 122 -1.39 -7.80 2.17
N GLY A 123 -0.56 -8.84 2.42
CA GLY A 123 -0.18 -9.22 3.78
C GLY A 123 0.68 -8.14 4.46
N ASN A 124 1.51 -7.43 3.68
CA ASN A 124 2.35 -6.34 4.15
C ASN A 124 1.62 -4.98 4.16
N LEU A 125 0.62 -4.80 3.28
CA LEU A 125 -0.13 -3.54 3.12
C LEU A 125 -1.57 -3.65 3.60
N ILE A 126 -1.75 -4.01 4.88
CA ILE A 126 -3.08 -4.18 5.50
C ILE A 126 -3.96 -2.94 5.34
N GLN A 127 -3.39 -1.73 5.45
CA GLN A 127 -4.15 -0.49 5.28
C GLN A 127 -4.61 -0.28 3.84
N PHE A 128 -3.79 -0.65 2.85
CA PHE A 128 -4.22 -0.64 1.45
C PHE A 128 -5.39 -1.61 1.25
N ASN A 129 -5.25 -2.85 1.74
CA ASN A 129 -6.27 -3.88 1.57
C ASN A 129 -7.61 -3.53 2.25
N LYS A 130 -7.59 -2.78 3.36
CA LYS A 130 -8.81 -2.22 3.98
C LYS A 130 -9.56 -1.23 3.10
N ILE A 131 -8.86 -0.56 2.19
CA ILE A 131 -9.41 0.46 1.29
C ILE A 131 -9.79 -0.16 -0.05
N ASP A 132 -8.97 -1.07 -0.58
CA ASP A 132 -9.17 -1.72 -1.89
C ASP A 132 -8.84 -3.21 -1.81
N HIS A 133 -9.86 -4.02 -1.56
CA HIS A 133 -9.77 -5.48 -1.54
C HIS A 133 -10.26 -6.12 -2.85
N GLU A 134 -10.99 -5.38 -3.69
CA GLU A 134 -11.62 -5.88 -4.91
C GLU A 134 -10.63 -6.12 -6.06
N SER A 135 -9.45 -5.50 -6.02
CA SER A 135 -8.42 -5.68 -7.05
C SER A 135 -7.79 -7.08 -7.06
N VAL A 136 -8.10 -7.91 -6.07
CA VAL A 136 -7.58 -9.27 -5.94
C VAL A 136 -8.73 -10.22 -5.54
N PRO A 137 -8.84 -11.41 -6.17
CA PRO A 137 -9.87 -12.38 -5.79
C PRO A 137 -9.84 -12.72 -4.30
N LEU A 138 -11.02 -12.88 -3.71
CA LEU A 138 -11.20 -13.02 -2.26
C LEU A 138 -10.36 -14.15 -1.66
N LYS A 139 -10.21 -15.30 -2.34
CA LYS A 139 -9.39 -16.41 -1.85
C LYS A 139 -7.94 -16.01 -1.54
N PHE A 140 -7.34 -15.14 -2.36
CA PHE A 140 -5.98 -14.67 -2.15
C PHE A 140 -5.92 -13.61 -1.05
N ASN A 141 -6.94 -12.76 -0.92
CA ASN A 141 -7.09 -11.84 0.22
C ASN A 141 -7.12 -12.59 1.57
N ILE A 142 -7.91 -13.67 1.63
CA ILE A 142 -8.01 -14.53 2.81
C ILE A 142 -6.65 -15.09 3.18
N MET A 143 -5.94 -15.67 2.20
CA MET A 143 -4.62 -16.26 2.45
C MET A 143 -3.57 -15.22 2.79
N ALA A 144 -3.52 -14.07 2.11
CA ALA A 144 -2.59 -13.00 2.44
C ALA A 144 -2.69 -12.54 3.90
N ARG A 145 -3.92 -12.49 4.42
CA ARG A 145 -4.18 -12.06 5.80
C ARG A 145 -3.90 -13.14 6.85
N ASN A 146 -4.17 -14.41 6.53
CA ASN A 146 -4.24 -15.49 7.50
C ASN A 146 -3.07 -16.48 7.41
N TYR A 147 -2.33 -16.51 6.28
CA TYR A 147 -1.30 -17.52 6.00
C TYR A 147 -0.33 -17.74 7.16
N THR A 148 0.24 -16.68 7.72
CA THR A 148 1.22 -16.80 8.81
C THR A 148 0.62 -17.44 10.07
N LEU A 149 -0.62 -17.09 10.43
CA LEU A 149 -1.28 -17.68 11.60
C LEU A 149 -1.69 -19.13 11.34
N ILE A 150 -2.21 -19.43 10.15
CA ILE A 150 -2.50 -20.82 9.71
C ILE A 150 -1.22 -21.66 9.74
N LYS A 151 -0.08 -21.11 9.28
CA LYS A 151 1.21 -21.81 9.28
C LYS A 151 1.71 -22.13 10.69
N ILE A 152 1.64 -21.16 11.61
CA ILE A 152 2.22 -21.30 12.94
C ILE A 152 1.37 -22.20 13.84
N LYS A 153 0.04 -22.03 13.81
CA LYS A 153 -0.85 -22.69 14.78
C LYS A 153 -2.15 -23.24 14.21
N GLY A 154 -2.38 -23.12 12.90
CA GLY A 154 -3.69 -23.35 12.29
C GLY A 154 -4.72 -22.29 12.71
N GLN A 155 -5.88 -22.27 12.05
CA GLN A 155 -6.98 -21.36 12.41
C GLN A 155 -8.34 -22.01 12.23
N THR A 156 -9.35 -21.55 12.97
CA THR A 156 -10.75 -21.90 12.72
C THR A 156 -11.40 -20.98 11.69
N ASP A 157 -12.53 -21.41 11.13
CA ASP A 157 -13.42 -20.60 10.28
C ASP A 157 -13.86 -19.29 10.94
N THR A 158 -14.21 -19.32 12.24
CA THR A 158 -14.55 -18.12 13.01
C THR A 158 -13.37 -17.14 13.12
N GLU A 159 -12.16 -17.61 13.39
CA GLU A 159 -10.96 -16.77 13.48
C GLU A 159 -10.61 -16.13 12.14
N ILE A 160 -10.73 -16.90 11.04
CA ILE A 160 -10.49 -16.39 9.68
C ILE A 160 -11.54 -15.33 9.33
N LEU A 161 -12.81 -15.59 9.63
CA LEU A 161 -13.90 -14.65 9.35
C LEU A 161 -13.71 -13.32 10.10
N GLU A 162 -13.34 -13.36 11.37
CA GLU A 162 -13.01 -12.16 12.15
C GLU A 162 -11.84 -11.37 11.54
N ASN A 163 -10.82 -12.07 11.04
CA ASN A 163 -9.67 -11.43 10.40
C ASN A 163 -10.01 -10.78 9.06
N ILE A 164 -10.93 -11.37 8.29
CA ILE A 164 -11.43 -10.81 7.02
C ILE A 164 -12.28 -9.56 7.29
N LYS A 165 -13.15 -9.59 8.31
CA LYS A 165 -13.93 -8.40 8.74
C LYS A 165 -13.06 -7.21 9.11
N LYS A 166 -11.86 -7.44 9.67
CA LYS A 166 -10.87 -6.37 9.95
C LYS A 166 -10.34 -5.68 8.68
N LEU A 167 -10.53 -6.28 7.50
CA LEU A 167 -10.22 -5.70 6.19
C LEU A 167 -11.42 -4.96 5.56
N ASN A 168 -12.49 -4.72 6.32
CA ASN A 168 -13.75 -4.16 5.83
C ASN A 168 -14.47 -5.03 4.79
N ILE A 169 -14.13 -6.32 4.73
CA ILE A 169 -14.86 -7.32 3.95
C ILE A 169 -15.94 -7.89 4.87
N THR A 170 -17.11 -7.26 4.90
CA THR A 170 -18.20 -7.59 5.85
C THR A 170 -19.21 -8.57 5.32
N ASP A 171 -19.34 -8.67 4.00
CA ASP A 171 -20.48 -9.33 3.35
C ASP A 171 -20.21 -10.81 3.03
N VAL A 172 -19.22 -11.40 3.71
CA VAL A 172 -18.85 -12.81 3.57
C VAL A 172 -19.50 -13.61 4.70
N SER A 173 -20.42 -14.51 4.36
CA SER A 173 -20.98 -15.44 5.33
C SER A 173 -20.00 -16.57 5.66
N LEU A 174 -20.27 -17.30 6.75
CA LEU A 174 -19.49 -18.51 7.09
C LEU A 174 -19.60 -19.58 5.99
N SER A 175 -20.76 -19.67 5.32
CA SER A 175 -20.96 -20.60 4.21
C SER A 175 -20.09 -20.23 3.01
N ASP A 176 -20.02 -18.94 2.66
CA ASP A 176 -19.20 -18.46 1.55
C ASP A 176 -17.71 -18.64 1.87
N LEU A 177 -17.30 -18.34 3.10
CA LEU A 177 -15.94 -18.63 3.56
C LEU A 177 -15.60 -20.11 3.38
N ASN A 178 -16.48 -21.02 3.81
CA ASN A 178 -16.23 -22.46 3.70
C ASN A 178 -16.08 -22.91 2.24
N LYS A 179 -16.88 -22.35 1.30
CA LYS A 179 -16.72 -22.63 -0.14
C LYS A 179 -15.34 -22.20 -0.64
N ILE A 180 -14.92 -20.99 -0.30
CA ILE A 180 -13.62 -20.44 -0.72
C ILE A 180 -12.46 -21.26 -0.10
N MET A 181 -12.59 -21.69 1.15
CA MET A 181 -11.56 -22.52 1.79
C MET A 181 -11.46 -23.91 1.15
N GLU A 182 -12.57 -24.49 0.66
CA GLU A 182 -12.53 -25.72 -0.13
C GLU A 182 -11.85 -25.51 -1.50
N GLU A 183 -12.01 -24.35 -2.14
CA GLU A 183 -11.20 -24.00 -3.33
C GLU A 183 -9.70 -23.95 -3.00
N ILE A 184 -9.31 -23.28 -1.91
CA ILE A 184 -7.90 -23.18 -1.50
C ILE A 184 -7.32 -24.57 -1.12
N LYS A 185 -8.14 -25.46 -0.56
CA LYS A 185 -7.78 -26.86 -0.33
C LYS A 185 -7.60 -27.63 -1.64
N SER A 186 -8.45 -27.36 -2.64
CA SER A 186 -8.36 -27.98 -3.97
C SER A 186 -7.11 -27.53 -4.72
N ASP A 187 -6.66 -26.30 -4.50
CA ASP A 187 -5.35 -25.78 -4.90
C ASP A 187 -4.18 -26.46 -4.13
N GLY A 188 -4.46 -27.32 -3.15
CA GLY A 188 -3.45 -28.07 -2.39
C GLY A 188 -2.69 -27.26 -1.35
N ILE A 189 -3.05 -26.00 -1.12
CA ILE A 189 -2.33 -25.08 -0.22
C ILE A 189 -2.60 -25.40 1.25
N ILE A 190 -3.84 -25.77 1.58
CA ILE A 190 -4.27 -26.09 2.94
C ILE A 190 -4.86 -27.48 3.03
N SER A 191 -5.02 -27.96 4.27
CA SER A 191 -5.93 -29.06 4.59
C SER A 191 -6.97 -28.61 5.60
N ILE A 192 -8.15 -29.20 5.52
CA ILE A 192 -9.31 -28.90 6.38
C ILE A 192 -9.54 -30.09 7.29
N ARG A 193 -9.63 -29.83 8.60
CA ARG A 193 -9.97 -30.80 9.65
C ARG A 193 -11.15 -30.28 10.45
N LYS A 194 -11.86 -31.16 11.16
CA LYS A 194 -12.84 -30.72 12.17
C LYS A 194 -12.16 -30.55 13.53
N LYS A 195 -12.48 -29.46 14.23
CA LYS A 195 -12.09 -29.23 15.62
C LYS A 195 -13.33 -28.77 16.41
N GLY A 196 -13.97 -29.71 17.11
CA GLY A 196 -15.28 -29.47 17.70
C GLY A 196 -16.34 -29.22 16.63
N LYS A 197 -17.05 -28.09 16.73
CA LYS A 197 -18.08 -27.69 15.77
C LYS A 197 -17.54 -26.92 14.55
N ASN A 198 -16.29 -26.48 14.61
CA ASN A 198 -15.69 -25.59 13.63
C ASN A 198 -14.80 -26.34 12.64
N GLN A 199 -14.66 -25.79 11.43
CA GLN A 199 -13.56 -26.17 10.55
C GLN A 199 -12.24 -25.64 11.09
N PHE A 200 -11.16 -26.38 10.87
CA PHE A 200 -9.81 -26.05 11.30
C PHE A 200 -8.83 -26.23 10.14
N TYR A 201 -8.14 -25.16 9.80
CA TYR A 201 -7.28 -25.05 8.62
C TYR A 201 -5.81 -25.10 9.01
N VAL A 202 -5.03 -25.89 8.28
CA VAL A 202 -3.57 -25.94 8.44
C VAL A 202 -2.90 -25.90 7.07
N ILE A 203 -1.70 -25.31 6.99
CA ILE A 203 -0.92 -25.29 5.75
C ILE A 203 -0.53 -26.72 5.39
N ARG A 204 -0.86 -27.11 4.15
CA ARG A 204 -0.46 -28.38 3.55
C ARG A 204 0.80 -28.20 2.70
N LYS A 205 0.87 -27.09 1.95
CA LYS A 205 2.00 -26.75 1.09
C LYS A 205 2.44 -25.32 1.39
N GLU A 206 3.72 -25.15 1.72
CA GLU A 206 4.27 -23.83 1.91
C GLU A 206 4.37 -23.05 0.59
N LEU A 207 4.22 -21.74 0.69
CA LEU A 207 4.35 -20.82 -0.45
C LEU A 207 5.83 -20.59 -0.77
N ILE A 208 6.50 -21.63 -1.26
CA ILE A 208 7.90 -21.65 -1.64
C ILE A 208 7.99 -22.05 -3.11
N LEU A 209 8.64 -21.22 -3.91
CA LEU A 209 8.92 -21.51 -5.32
C LEU A 209 10.04 -22.54 -5.46
N SER A 210 10.01 -23.28 -6.55
CA SER A 210 11.15 -24.08 -6.99
C SER A 210 12.40 -23.19 -7.16
N ARG A 211 13.60 -23.78 -7.16
CA ARG A 211 14.85 -23.02 -7.38
C ARG A 211 14.82 -22.25 -8.70
N LYS A 212 14.32 -22.88 -9.78
CA LYS A 212 14.18 -22.24 -11.10
C LYS A 212 13.13 -21.12 -11.04
N GLY A 213 11.97 -21.39 -10.45
CA GLY A 213 10.91 -20.40 -10.27
C GLY A 213 11.38 -19.19 -9.46
N ARG A 214 12.18 -19.38 -8.42
CA ARG A 214 12.74 -18.27 -7.63
C ARG A 214 13.69 -17.38 -8.43
N ILE A 215 14.57 -17.97 -9.26
CA ILE A 215 15.47 -17.22 -10.14
C ILE A 215 14.65 -16.41 -11.13
N GLN A 216 13.67 -17.04 -11.79
CA GLN A 216 12.82 -16.35 -12.75
C GLN A 216 12.02 -15.22 -12.10
N TYR A 217 11.38 -15.49 -10.96
CA TYR A 217 10.67 -14.49 -10.17
C TYR A 217 11.55 -13.26 -9.86
N SER A 218 12.79 -13.49 -9.42
CA SER A 218 13.73 -12.41 -9.11
C SER A 218 14.04 -11.55 -10.34
N ASN A 219 14.19 -12.18 -11.50
CA ASN A 219 14.51 -11.50 -12.75
C ASN A 219 13.35 -10.64 -13.27
N VAL A 220 12.13 -11.17 -13.22
CA VAL A 220 11.00 -10.62 -14.00
C VAL A 220 9.92 -9.94 -13.16
N LEU A 221 9.64 -10.42 -11.94
CA LEU A 221 8.51 -9.94 -11.15
C LEU A 221 8.90 -9.24 -9.84
N GLN A 222 10.00 -9.66 -9.20
CA GLN A 222 10.29 -9.26 -7.83
C GLN A 222 10.31 -7.73 -7.65
N SER A 223 10.93 -6.99 -8.58
CA SER A 223 10.97 -5.53 -8.49
C SER A 223 9.59 -4.88 -8.51
N LEU A 224 8.63 -5.47 -9.24
CA LEU A 224 7.25 -4.98 -9.36
C LEU A 224 6.41 -5.38 -8.14
N VAL A 225 6.67 -6.56 -7.57
CA VAL A 225 5.97 -7.07 -6.38
C VAL A 225 6.47 -6.43 -5.08
N ASP A 226 7.77 -6.13 -4.99
CA ASP A 226 8.38 -5.47 -3.83
C ASP A 226 8.08 -3.95 -3.82
N PHE A 227 7.92 -3.34 -5.00
CA PHE A 227 7.67 -1.91 -5.16
C PHE A 227 6.54 -1.37 -4.28
N PRO A 228 5.32 -1.95 -4.26
CA PRO A 228 4.22 -1.47 -3.43
C PRO A 228 4.61 -1.30 -1.96
N THR A 229 5.26 -2.30 -1.37
CA THR A 229 5.64 -2.28 0.04
C THR A 229 6.73 -1.25 0.32
N LEU A 230 7.74 -1.18 -0.53
CA LEU A 230 8.85 -0.23 -0.40
C LEU A 230 8.38 1.23 -0.57
N PHE A 231 7.56 1.47 -1.60
CA PHE A 231 6.97 2.78 -1.86
C PHE A 231 6.06 3.17 -0.69
N TRP A 232 5.15 2.30 -0.27
CA TRP A 232 4.21 2.62 0.81
C TRP A 232 4.92 2.99 2.11
N ARG A 233 5.96 2.22 2.46
CA ARG A 233 6.71 2.43 3.70
C ARG A 233 7.52 3.72 3.71
N SER A 234 7.94 4.20 2.54
CA SER A 234 8.75 5.41 2.41
C SER A 234 7.89 6.66 2.18
N PHE A 235 6.95 6.60 1.25
CA PHE A 235 6.17 7.75 0.80
C PHE A 235 5.05 8.14 1.76
N TYR A 236 4.41 7.19 2.44
CA TYR A 236 3.35 7.47 3.43
C TYR A 236 3.88 7.51 4.87
N ASN A 237 5.18 7.78 5.04
CA ASN A 237 5.80 7.99 6.34
C ASN A 237 6.25 9.44 6.46
N ILE A 238 5.47 10.21 7.21
CA ILE A 238 5.68 11.65 7.43
C ILE A 238 5.80 12.00 8.90
N ARG A 239 6.28 11.03 9.71
CA ARG A 239 6.40 11.18 11.17
C ARG A 239 7.25 12.37 11.61
N GLU A 240 8.11 12.88 10.74
CA GLU A 240 8.89 14.09 10.98
C GLU A 240 7.99 15.33 11.19
N LEU A 241 6.74 15.29 10.71
CA LEU A 241 5.73 16.33 10.95
C LEU A 241 4.99 16.15 12.28
N ASN A 242 5.28 15.12 13.08
CA ASN A 242 4.65 14.90 14.38
C ASN A 242 5.29 15.77 15.47
N VAL A 243 5.06 17.08 15.36
CA VAL A 243 5.58 18.14 16.24
C VAL A 243 4.45 18.91 16.90
N THR A 244 4.77 19.65 17.97
CA THR A 244 3.82 20.53 18.66
C THR A 244 4.10 21.97 18.26
N PRO A 245 3.18 22.70 17.62
CA PRO A 245 3.37 24.13 17.37
C PRO A 245 3.35 24.93 18.68
N ASP A 246 4.25 25.90 18.79
CA ASP A 246 4.31 26.83 19.94
C ASP A 246 3.06 27.72 20.05
N GLU A 247 2.97 28.50 21.12
CA GLU A 247 1.83 29.39 21.41
C GLU A 247 1.64 30.52 20.39
N ASN A 248 2.70 30.91 19.67
CA ASN A 248 2.70 32.02 18.73
C ASN A 248 2.32 31.60 17.30
N CYS A 249 2.19 30.29 17.04
CA CYS A 249 1.77 29.77 15.74
C CYS A 249 0.34 30.20 15.38
N THR A 250 0.20 30.76 14.19
CA THR A 250 -1.13 31.14 13.65
C THR A 250 -2.02 29.90 13.55
N TYR A 251 -3.27 29.98 14.02
CA TYR A 251 -4.21 28.84 14.06
C TYR A 251 -3.65 27.56 14.73
N ARG A 252 -2.82 27.73 15.77
CA ARG A 252 -2.15 26.66 16.52
C ARG A 252 -2.98 25.40 16.75
N ASP A 253 -4.16 25.53 17.35
CA ASP A 253 -4.97 24.36 17.73
C ASP A 253 -5.39 23.49 16.54
N PHE A 254 -5.69 24.14 15.41
CA PHE A 254 -5.97 23.44 14.16
C PHE A 254 -4.72 22.72 13.67
N LEU A 255 -3.58 23.41 13.62
CA LEU A 255 -2.33 22.83 13.15
C LEU A 255 -1.90 21.65 14.04
N ALA A 256 -1.93 21.78 15.36
CA ALA A 256 -1.61 20.72 16.32
C ALA A 256 -2.47 19.47 16.11
N LYS A 257 -3.79 19.64 15.91
CA LYS A 257 -4.71 18.54 15.60
C LYS A 257 -4.33 17.83 14.31
N VAL A 258 -3.97 18.58 13.27
CA VAL A 258 -3.54 18.02 11.98
C VAL A 258 -2.24 17.23 12.14
N LEU A 259 -1.22 17.83 12.73
CA LEU A 259 0.11 17.24 12.88
C LEU A 259 0.14 15.99 13.75
N SER A 260 -0.77 15.87 14.72
CA SER A 260 -0.91 14.65 15.54
C SER A 260 -1.19 13.38 14.71
N LYS A 261 -1.80 13.52 13.51
CA LYS A 261 -2.06 12.38 12.61
C LYS A 261 -0.81 11.87 11.91
N SER A 262 0.25 12.66 11.83
CA SER A 262 1.55 12.28 11.27
C SER A 262 2.25 11.17 12.05
N ALA A 263 1.85 10.91 13.30
CA ALA A 263 2.37 9.79 14.09
C ALA A 263 2.08 8.41 13.47
N THR A 264 0.97 8.30 12.74
CA THR A 264 0.52 7.05 12.12
C THR A 264 0.96 7.01 10.66
N GLN A 265 1.62 5.91 10.28
CA GLN A 265 2.06 5.69 8.90
C GLN A 265 0.90 5.15 8.05
N GLY A 266 0.85 5.57 6.79
CA GLY A 266 -0.02 5.01 5.75
C GLY A 266 -0.89 6.04 5.03
N TYR A 267 -1.65 5.59 4.02
CA TYR A 267 -2.35 6.49 3.10
C TYR A 267 -3.31 7.45 3.80
N SER A 268 -4.31 6.95 4.53
CA SER A 268 -5.37 7.81 5.10
C SER A 268 -4.83 8.86 6.09
N PRO A 269 -3.93 8.54 7.04
CA PRO A 269 -3.31 9.55 7.91
C PRO A 269 -2.51 10.59 7.12
N THR A 270 -1.70 10.15 6.17
CA THR A 270 -0.84 11.04 5.38
C THR A 270 -1.68 11.99 4.51
N HIS A 271 -2.65 11.44 3.78
CA HIS A 271 -3.59 12.19 2.96
C HIS A 271 -4.35 13.24 3.77
N TYR A 272 -4.86 12.85 4.94
CA TYR A 272 -5.51 13.77 5.88
C TYR A 272 -4.60 14.94 6.27
N VAL A 273 -3.32 14.68 6.57
CA VAL A 273 -2.37 15.74 6.95
C VAL A 273 -2.22 16.73 5.82
N PHE A 274 -1.90 16.29 4.60
CA PHE A 274 -1.65 17.23 3.49
C PHE A 274 -2.91 17.99 3.06
N VAL A 275 -4.08 17.34 3.01
CA VAL A 275 -5.35 18.02 2.72
C VAL A 275 -5.61 19.15 3.72
N ASN A 276 -5.32 18.93 5.00
CA ASN A 276 -5.55 19.96 6.02
C ASN A 276 -4.40 20.98 6.12
N LEU A 277 -3.18 20.65 5.72
CA LEU A 277 -2.11 21.63 5.55
C LEU A 277 -2.39 22.60 4.40
N ILE A 278 -3.01 22.13 3.32
CA ILE A 278 -3.51 23.00 2.24
C ILE A 278 -4.50 24.01 2.83
N LYS A 279 -5.52 23.52 3.55
CA LYS A 279 -6.53 24.37 4.21
C LYS A 279 -5.92 25.35 5.21
N TYR A 280 -4.91 24.91 5.96
CA TYR A 280 -4.18 25.74 6.91
C TYR A 280 -3.56 26.97 6.22
N TYR A 281 -2.81 26.76 5.14
CA TYR A 281 -2.18 27.86 4.42
C TYR A 281 -3.16 28.69 3.59
N GLU A 282 -4.23 28.09 3.04
CA GLU A 282 -5.32 28.85 2.41
C GLU A 282 -5.96 29.82 3.41
N LYS A 283 -6.19 29.39 4.66
CA LYS A 283 -6.74 30.25 5.71
C LYS A 283 -5.80 31.38 6.13
N ILE A 284 -4.49 31.11 6.23
CA ILE A 284 -3.46 32.13 6.49
C ILE A 284 -3.43 33.16 5.37
N LYS A 285 -3.55 32.70 4.11
CA LYS A 285 -3.59 33.60 2.95
C LYS A 285 -4.80 34.54 2.99
N GLU A 286 -5.97 34.03 3.38
CA GLU A 286 -7.22 34.82 3.46
C GLU A 286 -7.21 35.83 4.62
N ASN A 287 -6.49 35.54 5.71
CA ASN A 287 -6.41 36.39 6.89
C ASN A 287 -4.93 36.62 7.28
N PRO A 288 -4.19 37.40 6.48
CA PRO A 288 -2.83 37.78 6.85
C PRO A 288 -2.88 38.66 8.10
N ASN A 289 -2.20 38.22 9.18
CA ASN A 289 -2.00 39.01 10.39
C ASN A 289 -1.22 40.29 10.10
#